data_AF-T0P8I0-F1
#
_entry.id   AF-T0P8I0-F1
#
_cell.length_a   1.000
_cell.length_b   1.000
_cell.length_c   1.000
_cell.angle_alpha   90.00
_cell.angle_beta   90.00
_cell.angle_gamma   90.00
#
_symmetry.space_group_name_H-M   'P 1'
#
loop_
_entity.id
_entity.type
_entity.pdbx_description
1 polymer ?
#
loop_
_entity_poly.entity_id
_entity_poly.type
_entity_poly.pdbx_seq_one_letter_code
_entity_poly.pdbx_strand_id
1 'polypeptide(L)'
;MEDIKIDSLLSFGGYNWRVLDIQKGMALVITEEIIEQRPYHDAYKDITWADCALRKYLNGEFYDKFNETDKSRIIPVINKNLDNQWYGSKGGADTKDCIFLLSLEEVCKYFGDSSSKLQNPGKNQRYWFERKDENNSKRLARLLGKEGSWWWWLRSPGRVNVKAVYIFGTDGNIGIQGNNILKGNISDGKCTGGVRPALWLKL
;
A
#
# COMPACT_ATOMS: atom_id res chain seq x y z
N MET A 1 -17.48 20.71 13.39
CA MET A 1 -16.55 19.79 12.71
C MET A 1 -17.36 19.15 11.60
N GLU A 2 -16.96 19.29 10.34
CA GLU A 2 -17.64 18.59 9.23
C GLU A 2 -17.62 17.09 9.51
N ASP A 3 -18.75 16.42 9.26
CA ASP A 3 -18.83 14.96 9.38
C ASP A 3 -17.88 14.33 8.36
N ILE A 4 -16.73 13.83 8.84
CA ILE A 4 -15.77 13.09 8.02
C ILE A 4 -16.45 11.80 7.55
N LYS A 5 -16.41 11.54 6.25
CA LYS A 5 -17.05 10.38 5.62
C LYS A 5 -16.01 9.51 4.92
N ILE A 6 -16.30 8.23 4.74
CA ILE A 6 -15.54 7.38 3.82
C ILE A 6 -15.52 8.03 2.42
N ASP A 7 -14.39 7.93 1.73
CA ASP A 7 -14.08 8.58 0.45
C ASP A 7 -13.93 10.12 0.47
N SER A 8 -14.16 10.78 1.62
CA SER A 8 -13.82 12.19 1.78
C SER A 8 -12.29 12.40 1.81
N LEU A 9 -11.86 13.63 1.48
CA LEU A 9 -10.45 14.02 1.51
C LEU A 9 -10.14 14.87 2.74
N LEU A 10 -9.04 14.57 3.41
CA LEU A 10 -8.43 15.38 4.46
C LEU A 10 -7.10 15.95 3.96
N SER A 11 -6.76 17.18 4.34
CA SER A 11 -5.50 17.83 3.92
C SER A 11 -4.64 18.17 5.13
N PHE A 12 -3.44 17.58 5.21
CA PHE A 12 -2.43 17.88 6.22
C PHE A 12 -1.05 17.37 5.79
N GLY A 13 0.03 17.89 6.39
CA GLY A 13 1.40 17.51 6.02
C GLY A 13 1.78 17.77 4.56
N GLY A 14 1.04 18.65 3.85
CA GLY A 14 1.25 18.93 2.42
C GLY A 14 0.64 17.90 1.46
N TYR A 15 -0.20 16.98 1.95
CA TYR A 15 -0.84 15.95 1.12
C TYR A 15 -2.35 15.95 1.29
N ASN A 16 -3.04 15.44 0.27
CA ASN A 16 -4.46 15.07 0.34
C ASN A 16 -4.57 13.57 0.66
N TRP A 17 -5.42 13.25 1.61
CA TRP A 17 -5.60 11.92 2.18
C TRP A 17 -7.04 11.47 2.02
N ARG A 18 -7.26 10.35 1.34
CA ARG A 18 -8.58 9.71 1.24
C ARG A 18 -8.87 8.89 2.49
N VAL A 19 -10.06 9.09 3.05
CA VAL A 19 -10.57 8.30 4.18
C VAL A 19 -11.06 6.95 3.68
N LEU A 20 -10.47 5.87 4.19
CA LEU A 20 -10.80 4.49 3.85
C LEU A 20 -11.69 3.81 4.90
N ASP A 21 -11.55 4.19 6.16
CA ASP A 21 -12.29 3.60 7.28
C ASP A 21 -12.42 4.61 8.42
N ILE A 22 -13.47 4.49 9.23
CA ILE A 22 -13.68 5.30 10.43
C ILE A 22 -14.04 4.36 11.57
N GLN A 23 -13.20 4.34 12.61
CA GLN A 23 -13.38 3.49 13.78
C GLN A 23 -13.07 4.26 15.05
N LYS A 24 -14.03 4.32 15.98
CA LYS A 24 -13.82 4.78 17.37
C LYS A 24 -13.07 6.13 17.46
N GLY A 25 -13.46 7.13 16.65
CA GLY A 25 -12.83 8.45 16.63
C GLY A 25 -11.49 8.54 15.90
N MET A 26 -11.16 7.52 15.09
CA MET A 26 -9.97 7.50 14.24
C MET A 26 -10.39 7.22 12.80
N ALA A 27 -9.60 7.70 11.85
CA ALA A 27 -9.75 7.39 10.44
C ALA A 27 -8.50 6.67 9.91
N LEU A 28 -8.69 5.58 9.16
CA LEU A 28 -7.66 5.06 8.28
C LEU A 28 -7.66 5.94 7.03
N VAL A 29 -6.51 6.50 6.70
CA VAL A 29 -6.34 7.33 5.51
C VAL A 29 -5.18 6.84 4.65
N ILE A 30 -5.27 7.08 3.34
CA ILE A 30 -4.20 6.85 2.36
C ILE A 30 -3.98 8.12 1.54
N THR A 31 -2.77 8.41 1.11
CA THR A 31 -2.55 9.53 0.18
C THR A 31 -3.40 9.34 -1.09
N GLU A 32 -4.12 10.37 -1.52
CA GLU A 32 -4.98 10.31 -2.69
C GLU A 32 -4.16 10.00 -3.96
N GLU A 33 -3.01 10.63 -4.08
CA GLU A 33 -2.04 10.42 -5.14
C GLU A 33 -0.87 9.55 -4.66
N ILE A 34 -0.12 8.99 -5.62
CA ILE A 34 1.20 8.42 -5.40
C ILE A 34 2.17 9.58 -5.22
N ILE A 35 2.76 9.70 -4.04
CA ILE A 35 3.53 10.90 -3.66
C ILE A 35 4.96 10.89 -4.18
N GLU A 36 5.53 9.71 -4.42
CA GLU A 36 6.88 9.53 -4.97
C GLU A 36 7.06 8.13 -5.55
N GLN A 37 8.17 7.94 -6.26
CA GLN A 37 8.61 6.63 -6.76
C GLN A 37 9.84 6.16 -5.99
N ARG A 38 9.78 4.95 -5.42
CA ARG A 38 10.86 4.37 -4.61
C ARG A 38 10.89 2.84 -4.74
N PRO A 39 12.08 2.21 -4.68
CA PRO A 39 12.18 0.78 -4.46
C PRO A 39 11.51 0.34 -3.16
N TYR A 40 10.95 -0.86 -3.13
CA TYR A 40 10.48 -1.47 -1.88
C TYR A 40 11.66 -1.74 -0.92
N HIS A 41 12.80 -2.16 -1.47
CA HIS A 41 14.04 -2.35 -0.74
C HIS A 41 15.25 -1.93 -1.58
N ASP A 42 16.36 -1.61 -0.92
CA ASP A 42 17.60 -1.09 -1.50
C ASP A 42 18.61 -2.17 -1.93
N ALA A 43 18.29 -3.45 -1.68
CA ALA A 43 19.08 -4.59 -2.11
C ALA A 43 18.19 -5.70 -2.70
N TYR A 44 18.77 -6.50 -3.62
CA TYR A 44 18.11 -7.66 -4.19
C TYR A 44 18.38 -8.91 -3.34
N LYS A 45 17.60 -9.08 -2.28
CA LYS A 45 17.66 -10.21 -1.35
C LYS A 45 16.28 -10.52 -0.80
N ASP A 46 16.12 -11.69 -0.19
CA ASP A 46 14.90 -11.98 0.55
C ASP A 46 14.68 -10.93 1.63
N ILE A 47 13.48 -10.33 1.63
CA ILE A 47 13.10 -9.28 2.56
C ILE A 47 11.65 -9.46 2.99
N THR A 48 11.31 -8.88 4.15
CA THR A 48 9.95 -8.75 4.66
C THR A 48 9.63 -7.28 4.89
N TRP A 49 8.36 -6.93 5.12
CA TRP A 49 8.00 -5.54 5.45
C TRP A 49 8.76 -5.01 6.68
N ALA A 50 8.95 -5.86 7.69
CA ALA A 50 9.61 -5.49 8.95
C ALA A 50 11.01 -4.90 8.74
N ASP A 51 11.76 -5.44 7.78
CA ASP A 51 13.16 -5.12 7.52
C ASP A 51 13.37 -4.23 6.29
N CYS A 52 12.32 -3.97 5.49
CA CYS A 52 12.49 -3.30 4.21
C CYS A 52 12.86 -1.81 4.35
N ALA A 53 13.58 -1.32 3.35
CA ALA A 53 14.08 0.05 3.34
C ALA A 53 12.94 1.08 3.21
N LEU A 54 11.86 0.72 2.51
CA LEU A 54 10.70 1.60 2.35
C LEU A 54 9.97 1.83 3.68
N ARG A 55 9.83 0.80 4.53
CA ARG A 55 9.26 0.96 5.88
C ARG A 55 10.09 1.91 6.74
N LYS A 56 11.42 1.77 6.70
CA LYS A 56 12.36 2.65 7.42
C LYS A 56 12.23 4.10 6.96
N TYR A 57 12.15 4.31 5.65
CA TYR A 57 11.91 5.63 5.08
C TYR A 57 10.57 6.24 5.55
N LEU A 58 9.48 5.47 5.50
CA LEU A 58 8.15 5.96 5.88
C LEU A 58 8.06 6.37 7.36
N ASN A 59 8.72 5.63 8.26
CA ASN A 59 8.68 5.89 9.71
C ASN A 59 9.86 6.73 10.23
N GLY A 60 10.75 7.17 9.35
CA GLY A 60 11.84 8.10 9.65
C GLY A 60 11.70 9.34 8.78
N GLU A 61 12.53 9.45 7.74
CA GLU A 61 12.61 10.62 6.86
C GLU A 61 11.25 11.18 6.38
N PHE A 62 10.27 10.33 6.06
CA PHE A 62 8.95 10.80 5.65
C PHE A 62 8.11 11.30 6.83
N TYR A 63 8.06 10.53 7.93
CA TYR A 63 7.36 10.93 9.15
C TYR A 63 7.94 12.21 9.77
N ASP A 64 9.25 12.40 9.68
CA ASP A 64 9.94 13.55 10.25
C ASP A 64 9.61 14.87 9.55
N LYS A 65 9.08 14.83 8.32
CA LYS A 65 8.61 16.01 7.57
C LYS A 65 7.33 16.62 8.14
N PHE A 66 6.56 15.87 8.92
CA PHE A 66 5.33 16.39 9.53
C PHE A 66 5.66 17.32 10.71
N ASN A 67 4.86 18.37 10.88
CA ASN A 67 4.95 19.22 12.06
C ASN A 67 4.41 18.49 13.32
N GLU A 68 4.70 19.01 14.50
CA GLU A 68 4.30 18.39 15.76
C GLU A 68 2.78 18.27 15.93
N THR A 69 2.00 19.21 15.40
CA THR A 69 0.53 19.15 15.42
C THR A 69 0.03 17.95 14.62
N ASP A 70 0.53 17.75 13.41
CA ASP A 70 0.17 16.60 12.57
C ASP A 70 0.65 15.29 13.18
N LYS A 71 1.89 15.24 13.67
CA LYS A 71 2.45 14.06 14.36
C LYS A 71 1.62 13.66 15.58
N SER A 72 1.11 14.61 16.35
CA SER A 72 0.28 14.33 17.54
C SER A 72 -1.04 13.63 17.23
N ARG A 73 -1.50 13.70 15.97
CA ARG A 73 -2.72 13.05 15.48
C ARG A 73 -2.45 11.69 14.83
N ILE A 74 -1.22 11.40 14.43
CA ILE A 74 -0.86 10.12 13.81
C ILE A 74 -0.74 9.05 14.91
N ILE A 75 -1.48 7.97 14.77
CA ILE A 75 -1.58 6.91 15.78
C ILE A 75 -0.70 5.73 15.34
N PRO A 76 0.31 5.33 16.14
CA PRO A 76 1.06 4.11 15.88
C PRO A 76 0.16 2.87 16.02
N VAL A 77 0.17 2.00 15.02
CA VAL A 77 -0.64 0.77 15.00
C VAL A 77 0.22 -0.47 14.83
N ILE A 78 -0.32 -1.62 15.26
CA ILE A 78 0.29 -2.93 15.00
C ILE A 78 -0.22 -3.44 13.66
N ASN A 79 0.66 -3.48 12.67
CA ASN A 79 0.40 -4.06 11.37
C ASN A 79 0.69 -5.57 11.39
N LYS A 80 -0.33 -6.36 11.08
CA LYS A 80 -0.19 -7.81 10.87
C LYS A 80 0.40 -8.09 9.50
N ASN A 81 1.59 -8.66 9.46
CA ASN A 81 2.30 -8.96 8.22
C ASN A 81 2.10 -10.42 7.85
N LEU A 82 0.88 -10.74 7.40
CA LEU A 82 0.52 -12.10 7.01
C LEU A 82 1.31 -12.57 5.79
N ASP A 83 1.50 -13.89 5.73
CA ASP A 83 2.05 -14.56 4.57
C ASP A 83 1.15 -14.33 3.34
N ASN A 84 1.73 -14.36 2.14
CA ASN A 84 0.95 -14.26 0.92
C ASN A 84 -0.04 -15.44 0.83
N GLN A 85 -1.33 -15.16 0.76
CA GLN A 85 -2.40 -16.17 0.81
C GLN A 85 -2.37 -17.18 -0.33
N TRP A 86 -1.79 -16.82 -1.48
CA TRP A 86 -1.74 -17.68 -2.67
C TRP A 86 -0.44 -18.46 -2.78
N TYR A 87 0.64 -17.93 -2.21
CA TYR A 87 1.99 -18.43 -2.41
C TYR A 87 2.70 -18.90 -1.14
N GLY A 88 2.20 -18.52 0.05
CA GLY A 88 2.79 -18.86 1.33
C GLY A 88 4.12 -18.14 1.65
N SER A 89 4.55 -17.19 0.81
CA SER A 89 5.74 -16.38 1.06
C SER A 89 5.62 -15.64 2.38
N LYS A 90 6.71 -15.60 3.16
CA LYS A 90 6.66 -15.09 4.53
C LYS A 90 6.43 -13.58 4.58
N GLY A 91 5.39 -13.16 5.29
CA GLY A 91 5.09 -11.75 5.52
C GLY A 91 6.03 -11.08 6.51
N GLY A 92 6.62 -11.88 7.40
CA GLY A 92 7.57 -11.44 8.43
C GLY A 92 6.90 -11.16 9.77
N ALA A 93 7.66 -10.57 10.69
CA ALA A 93 7.14 -10.20 12.00
C ALA A 93 6.12 -9.06 11.90
N ASP A 94 5.18 -9.01 12.85
CA ASP A 94 4.32 -7.85 13.02
C ASP A 94 5.14 -6.60 13.33
N THR A 95 4.66 -5.45 12.87
CA THR A 95 5.37 -4.17 13.03
C THR A 95 4.51 -3.16 13.76
N LYS A 96 5.14 -2.28 14.55
CA LYS A 96 4.51 -1.07 15.07
C LYS A 96 4.90 0.11 14.18
N ASP A 97 3.94 0.66 13.44
CA ASP A 97 4.18 1.69 12.43
C ASP A 97 3.26 2.90 12.65
N CYS A 98 3.80 4.10 12.45
CA CYS A 98 3.01 5.34 12.34
C CYS A 98 2.49 5.51 10.91
N ILE A 99 3.33 5.17 9.93
CA ILE A 99 3.04 5.29 8.50
C ILE A 99 3.44 3.99 7.82
N PHE A 100 2.56 3.45 6.98
CA PHE A 100 2.74 2.14 6.34
C PHE A 100 2.20 2.13 4.92
N LEU A 101 2.37 1.01 4.22
CA LEU A 101 1.61 0.72 3.00
C LEU A 101 0.48 -0.26 3.34
N LEU A 102 -0.66 -0.15 2.68
CA LEU A 102 -1.72 -1.14 2.84
C LEU A 102 -1.23 -2.55 2.46
N SER A 103 -1.76 -3.55 3.14
CA SER A 103 -1.63 -4.96 2.75
C SER A 103 -2.58 -5.34 1.62
N LEU A 104 -2.35 -6.54 1.10
CA LEU A 104 -3.27 -7.24 0.22
C LEU A 104 -4.69 -7.33 0.80
N GLU A 105 -4.83 -7.67 2.06
CA GLU A 105 -6.10 -7.79 2.78
C GLU A 105 -6.79 -6.44 2.90
N GLU A 106 -6.03 -5.41 3.29
CA GLU A 106 -6.56 -4.05 3.45
C GLU A 106 -7.01 -3.47 2.11
N VAL A 107 -6.24 -3.68 1.02
CA VAL A 107 -6.66 -3.22 -0.31
C VAL A 107 -7.84 -4.00 -0.86
N CYS A 108 -7.94 -5.30 -0.56
CA CYS A 108 -9.11 -6.10 -0.87
C CYS A 108 -10.35 -5.68 -0.06
N LYS A 109 -10.20 -5.03 1.09
CA LYS A 109 -11.32 -4.59 1.93
C LYS A 109 -11.77 -3.17 1.61
N TYR A 110 -10.81 -2.25 1.50
CA TYR A 110 -11.08 -0.80 1.55
C TYR A 110 -11.35 -0.16 0.19
N PHE A 111 -11.04 -0.83 -0.92
CA PHE A 111 -11.36 -0.35 -2.27
C PHE A 111 -12.59 -1.07 -2.84
N GLY A 112 -13.57 -1.35 -1.99
CA GLY A 112 -14.62 -2.34 -2.21
C GLY A 112 -14.16 -3.73 -1.76
N ASP A 113 -15.12 -4.58 -1.36
CA ASP A 113 -14.81 -5.88 -0.76
C ASP A 113 -14.59 -6.96 -1.83
N SER A 114 -13.31 -7.31 -2.02
CA SER A 114 -12.83 -8.43 -2.84
C SER A 114 -12.22 -9.54 -1.98
N SER A 115 -12.47 -9.56 -0.66
CA SER A 115 -11.86 -10.51 0.28
C SER A 115 -12.21 -11.96 -0.05
N SER A 116 -13.42 -12.22 -0.55
CA SER A 116 -13.86 -13.56 -0.97
C SER A 116 -12.99 -14.13 -2.10
N LYS A 117 -12.57 -13.28 -3.05
CA LYS A 117 -11.70 -13.63 -4.18
C LYS A 117 -10.26 -13.93 -3.70
N LEU A 118 -9.81 -13.27 -2.63
CA LEU A 118 -8.51 -13.54 -2.01
C LEU A 118 -8.48 -14.91 -1.33
N GLN A 119 -9.55 -15.27 -0.61
CA GLN A 119 -9.64 -16.54 0.10
C GLN A 119 -9.95 -17.73 -0.82
N ASN A 120 -10.59 -17.48 -1.97
CA ASN A 120 -11.03 -18.53 -2.90
C ASN A 120 -10.43 -18.30 -4.30
N PRO A 121 -9.10 -18.43 -4.47
CA PRO A 121 -8.48 -18.29 -5.78
C PRO A 121 -9.02 -19.32 -6.77
N GLY A 122 -9.29 -18.89 -7.99
CA GLY A 122 -9.64 -19.78 -9.09
C GLY A 122 -8.48 -20.73 -9.41
N LYS A 123 -8.78 -21.97 -9.84
CA LYS A 123 -7.79 -23.04 -10.09
C LYS A 123 -6.61 -22.64 -10.99
N ASN A 124 -6.82 -21.69 -11.90
CA ASN A 124 -5.82 -21.23 -12.86
C ASN A 124 -5.30 -19.81 -12.60
N GLN A 125 -5.72 -19.17 -11.50
CA GLN A 125 -5.20 -17.87 -11.10
C GLN A 125 -3.82 -18.06 -10.47
N ARG A 126 -2.84 -17.37 -11.06
CA ARG A 126 -1.46 -17.38 -10.56
C ARG A 126 -0.96 -15.95 -10.51
N TYR A 127 -0.77 -15.30 -11.66
CA TYR A 127 -0.10 -14.01 -11.70
C TYR A 127 -0.96 -12.84 -11.19
N TRP A 128 -2.16 -12.72 -11.74
CA TRP A 128 -3.13 -11.66 -11.48
C TRP A 128 -4.18 -12.15 -10.50
N PHE A 129 -4.62 -11.27 -9.61
CA PHE A 129 -5.67 -11.54 -8.65
C PHE A 129 -6.99 -11.88 -9.32
N GLU A 130 -7.70 -10.90 -9.87
CA GLU A 130 -8.93 -11.16 -10.63
C GLU A 130 -9.10 -10.05 -11.66
N ARG A 131 -8.96 -10.40 -12.94
CA ARG A 131 -9.03 -9.42 -14.05
C ARG A 131 -10.41 -8.80 -14.17
N LYS A 132 -11.45 -9.53 -13.80
CA LYS A 132 -12.85 -9.07 -13.86
C LYS A 132 -13.36 -8.53 -12.53
N ASP A 133 -12.48 -8.26 -11.57
CA ASP A 133 -12.87 -7.71 -10.28
C ASP A 133 -13.43 -6.31 -10.49
N GLU A 134 -14.70 -6.12 -10.16
CA GLU A 134 -15.45 -4.88 -10.27
C GLU A 134 -14.80 -3.73 -9.47
N ASN A 135 -13.95 -4.07 -8.51
CA ASN A 135 -13.23 -3.13 -7.66
C ASN A 135 -11.86 -2.70 -8.22
N ASN A 136 -11.40 -3.25 -9.34
CA ASN A 136 -10.08 -2.93 -9.91
C ASN A 136 -9.91 -1.42 -10.13
N SER A 137 -10.86 -0.77 -10.81
CA SER A 137 -10.77 0.67 -11.13
C SER A 137 -10.70 1.57 -9.90
N LYS A 138 -11.24 1.14 -8.75
CA LYS A 138 -11.21 1.88 -7.49
C LYS A 138 -9.79 1.99 -6.91
N ARG A 139 -8.90 1.05 -7.25
CA ARG A 139 -7.52 0.99 -6.74
C ARG A 139 -6.54 1.86 -7.54
N LEU A 140 -6.99 2.45 -8.65
CA LEU A 140 -6.17 3.33 -9.48
C LEU A 140 -5.76 4.58 -8.70
N ALA A 141 -4.55 5.07 -8.99
CA ALA A 141 -4.02 6.30 -8.40
C ALA A 141 -3.11 7.00 -9.41
N ARG A 142 -3.12 8.32 -9.41
CA ARG A 142 -2.22 9.14 -10.22
C ARG A 142 -0.90 9.37 -9.50
N LEU A 143 0.17 9.52 -10.27
CA LEU A 143 1.44 10.01 -9.75
C LEU A 143 1.38 11.53 -9.62
N LEU A 144 1.72 12.03 -8.42
CA LEU A 144 1.66 13.46 -8.11
C LEU A 144 2.41 14.28 -9.18
N GLY A 145 1.72 15.26 -9.75
CA GLY A 145 2.27 16.14 -10.79
C GLY A 145 2.45 15.47 -12.17
N LYS A 146 1.84 14.31 -12.40
CA LYS A 146 1.83 13.62 -13.71
C LYS A 146 0.41 13.31 -14.17
N GLU A 147 0.23 13.29 -15.48
CA GLU A 147 -0.99 12.77 -16.08
C GLU A 147 -0.98 11.25 -16.12
N GLY A 148 -2.14 10.64 -15.88
CA GLY A 148 -2.33 9.20 -15.93
C GLY A 148 -2.11 8.47 -14.60
N SER A 149 -2.68 7.27 -14.54
CA SER A 149 -2.55 6.38 -13.39
C SER A 149 -1.19 5.67 -13.39
N TRP A 150 -0.69 5.34 -12.20
CA TRP A 150 0.60 4.66 -12.02
C TRP A 150 0.48 3.48 -11.07
N TRP A 151 1.43 2.54 -11.18
CA TRP A 151 1.44 1.36 -10.34
C TRP A 151 2.07 1.67 -8.96
N TRP A 152 1.57 1.04 -7.90
CA TRP A 152 2.00 1.34 -6.53
C TRP A 152 2.10 0.10 -5.64
N TRP A 153 2.96 0.17 -4.63
CA TRP A 153 3.32 -0.96 -3.77
C TRP A 153 2.28 -1.26 -2.68
N LEU A 154 2.15 -2.55 -2.33
CA LEU A 154 1.58 -3.01 -1.08
C LEU A 154 2.71 -3.51 -0.16
N ARG A 155 2.48 -3.55 1.16
CA ARG A 155 3.46 -4.13 2.08
C ARG A 155 3.58 -5.66 1.99
N SER A 156 2.54 -6.34 1.50
CA SER A 156 2.49 -7.80 1.43
C SER A 156 3.54 -8.39 0.46
N PRO A 157 4.16 -9.53 0.81
CA PRO A 157 5.14 -10.18 -0.06
C PRO A 157 4.45 -10.75 -1.32
N GLY A 158 5.19 -10.80 -2.42
CA GLY A 158 4.76 -11.47 -3.65
C GLY A 158 4.93 -12.99 -3.56
N ARG A 159 5.13 -13.65 -4.70
CA ARG A 159 5.35 -15.10 -4.81
C ARG A 159 6.64 -15.60 -4.16
N VAL A 160 7.63 -14.71 -4.01
CA VAL A 160 8.90 -14.94 -3.30
C VAL A 160 9.32 -13.64 -2.64
N ASN A 161 10.16 -13.70 -1.61
CA ASN A 161 10.55 -12.54 -0.79
C ASN A 161 11.47 -11.52 -1.48
N VAL A 162 11.90 -11.78 -2.72
CA VAL A 162 12.50 -10.76 -3.63
C VAL A 162 11.43 -9.99 -4.44
N LYS A 163 10.14 -10.22 -4.17
CA LYS A 163 9.01 -9.54 -4.81
C LYS A 163 8.01 -9.02 -3.76
N ALA A 164 7.38 -7.89 -4.04
CA ALA A 164 6.29 -7.33 -3.25
C ALA A 164 5.04 -7.14 -4.12
N VAL A 165 3.86 -7.30 -3.52
CA VAL A 165 2.58 -7.11 -4.23
C VAL A 165 2.45 -5.64 -4.64
N TYR A 166 1.78 -5.40 -5.76
CA TYR A 166 1.53 -4.06 -6.28
C TYR A 166 0.15 -3.97 -6.91
N ILE A 167 -0.34 -2.75 -7.07
CA ILE A 167 -1.52 -2.43 -7.88
C ILE A 167 -1.08 -1.97 -9.24
N PHE A 168 -1.64 -2.55 -10.30
CA PHE A 168 -1.29 -2.23 -11.67
C PHE A 168 -1.94 -0.90 -12.11
N GLY A 169 -1.14 0.01 -12.65
CA GLY A 169 -1.59 1.36 -12.98
C GLY A 169 -2.55 1.45 -14.17
N THR A 170 -2.71 0.39 -14.97
CA THR A 170 -3.58 0.42 -16.15
C THR A 170 -5.05 0.19 -15.79
N ASP A 171 -5.33 -0.80 -14.95
CA ASP A 171 -6.70 -1.22 -14.60
C ASP A 171 -6.96 -1.29 -13.09
N GLY A 172 -5.93 -1.19 -12.26
CA GLY A 172 -6.01 -1.31 -10.80
C GLY A 172 -6.07 -2.75 -10.31
N ASN A 173 -5.74 -3.73 -11.17
CA ASN A 173 -5.65 -5.12 -10.76
C ASN A 173 -4.49 -5.36 -9.79
N ILE A 174 -4.66 -6.30 -8.88
CA ILE A 174 -3.63 -6.68 -7.91
C ILE A 174 -2.66 -7.65 -8.60
N GLY A 175 -1.40 -7.22 -8.74
CA GLY A 175 -0.28 -8.06 -9.14
C GLY A 175 0.20 -8.92 -7.96
N ILE A 176 -0.59 -9.91 -7.57
CA ILE A 176 -0.38 -10.75 -6.37
C ILE A 176 0.90 -11.59 -6.41
N GLN A 177 1.42 -11.90 -7.60
CA GLN A 177 2.76 -12.49 -7.73
C GLN A 177 3.88 -11.51 -7.31
N GLY A 178 3.60 -10.22 -7.38
CA GLY A 178 4.50 -9.14 -7.02
C GLY A 178 5.52 -8.77 -8.09
N ASN A 179 6.09 -7.58 -7.92
CA ASN A 179 7.16 -7.03 -8.75
C ASN A 179 8.49 -6.98 -7.98
N ASN A 180 9.62 -6.86 -8.67
CA ASN A 180 10.94 -6.94 -8.04
C ASN A 180 11.18 -5.78 -7.08
N ILE A 181 11.58 -6.08 -5.84
CA ILE A 181 11.68 -5.09 -4.75
C ILE A 181 12.69 -3.95 -5.00
N LEU A 182 13.76 -4.22 -5.74
CA LEU A 182 14.83 -3.25 -6.01
C LEU A 182 14.64 -2.51 -7.33
N LYS A 183 14.32 -3.23 -8.41
CA LYS A 183 14.29 -2.69 -9.78
C LYS A 183 12.89 -2.46 -10.33
N GLY A 184 11.84 -2.98 -9.69
CA GLY A 184 10.51 -3.03 -10.30
C GLY A 184 10.54 -3.80 -11.63
N ASN A 185 9.97 -3.19 -12.68
CA ASN A 185 10.05 -3.73 -14.03
C ASN A 185 11.50 -3.73 -14.51
N ILE A 186 12.02 -4.91 -14.85
CA ILE A 186 13.42 -5.07 -15.25
C ILE A 186 13.76 -4.23 -16.49
N SER A 187 12.80 -4.07 -17.41
CA SER A 187 12.91 -3.26 -18.62
C SER A 187 13.18 -1.78 -18.37
N ASP A 188 12.74 -1.25 -17.23
CA ASP A 188 12.79 0.19 -16.94
C ASP A 188 14.19 0.62 -16.48
N GLY A 189 15.07 -0.33 -16.16
CA GLY A 189 16.44 -0.10 -15.67
C GLY A 189 16.52 0.51 -14.25
N LYS A 190 15.41 1.03 -13.72
CA LYS A 190 15.24 1.60 -12.38
C LYS A 190 13.86 1.26 -11.83
N CYS A 191 13.71 1.28 -10.50
CA CYS A 191 12.38 1.12 -9.90
C CYS A 191 11.52 2.36 -10.13
N THR A 192 10.36 2.15 -10.73
CA THR A 192 9.31 3.17 -10.93
C THR A 192 8.12 2.96 -9.99
N GLY A 193 8.30 2.19 -8.90
CA GLY A 193 7.22 1.80 -8.00
C GLY A 193 6.68 2.95 -7.16
N GLY A 194 5.37 3.18 -7.27
CA GLY A 194 4.69 4.24 -6.55
C GLY A 194 4.56 3.96 -5.05
N VAL A 195 4.77 4.99 -4.25
CA VAL A 195 4.54 4.99 -2.80
C VAL A 195 3.20 5.69 -2.51
N ARG A 196 2.25 4.96 -1.90
CA ARG A 196 1.02 5.52 -1.31
C ARG A 196 0.99 5.24 0.19
N PRO A 197 1.51 6.15 1.02
CA PRO A 197 1.46 6.00 2.47
C PRO A 197 0.02 5.95 2.98
N ALA A 198 -0.18 5.12 3.99
CA ALA A 198 -1.40 5.05 4.78
C ALA A 198 -1.05 5.21 6.27
N LEU A 199 -2.00 5.75 7.05
CA LEU A 199 -1.87 5.92 8.49
C LEU A 199 -3.24 5.95 9.18
N TRP A 200 -3.24 5.72 10.49
CA TRP A 200 -4.40 5.98 11.33
C TRP A 200 -4.30 7.38 11.93
N LEU A 201 -5.33 8.19 11.74
CA LEU A 201 -5.40 9.57 12.17
C LEU A 201 -6.46 9.73 13.26
N LYS A 202 -6.11 10.40 14.36
CA LYS A 202 -7.06 10.88 15.36
C LYS A 202 -7.91 12.00 14.77
N LEU A 203 -9.24 11.81 14.82
CA LEU A 203 -10.23 12.79 14.37
C LEU A 203 -10.49 13.85 15.46
#